data_AF-A0A2U3HC15-F1
#
_entry.id   AF-A0A2U3HC15-F1
#
_cell.length_a   1.000
_cell.length_b   1.000
_cell.length_c   1.000
_cell.angle_alpha   90.00
_cell.angle_beta   90.00
_cell.angle_gamma   90.00
#
_symmetry.space_group_name_H-M   'P 1'
#
loop_
_entity.id
_entity.type
_entity.pdbx_description
1 polymer ?
#
loop_
_entity_poly.entity_id
_entity_poly.type
_entity_poly.pdbx_seq_one_letter_code
_entity_poly.pdbx_strand_id
1 'polypeptide(L)'
;MGTYFMANESSLFYSESSERRTRNGRSPKVHKNGLSGNVEIDEQCVQFARRVDPELDVVYDFFAPDVTSRMGAIIRKGKDEVIATARTRRWTLDQCNDQEKSYLGVNIENIVRSEYDLGEGATGPDFDVCSIDVDCKWSRNFGQWQIPPEAVGHICLLIYGDDVKNEMAVGILRIRDEILVGGNRDAKRTIQSPGGIGEIRWLVKRRTLVPDNFLMSLRKQDRDAILAPRGGNARAEELFKRCEGMVIHRHTIESIGQQVDEARRFRGETRQKLLDEGFEVLNGHWKRDRARAWELGKVELTNSSQWVCLRSDGSSPERRAALEPIRKAESLAYRKEFSKKIAEERRAKKRARKEAKAAAAQELDTVAPDEEAAYARQAVKQAEKAAVKSGEQLSL
;
A
#
# COMPACT_ATOMS: atom_id res chain seq x y z
N MET A 1 50.06 32.61 -5.09
CA MET A 1 50.79 32.92 -3.84
C MET A 1 50.13 32.17 -2.70
N GLY A 2 50.90 31.33 -1.99
CA GLY A 2 50.66 30.74 -0.65
C GLY A 2 49.42 29.85 -0.48
N THR A 3 49.45 28.50 -0.57
CA THR A 3 49.96 27.46 0.37
C THR A 3 49.65 27.66 1.86
N TYR A 4 48.79 26.79 2.40
CA TYR A 4 49.05 26.09 3.67
C TYR A 4 48.39 24.70 3.66
N PHE A 5 49.23 23.71 4.00
CA PHE A 5 48.97 22.29 4.18
C PHE A 5 48.25 22.00 5.51
N MET A 6 47.51 20.89 5.57
CA MET A 6 47.74 19.84 6.59
C MET A 6 47.19 18.50 6.07
N ALA A 7 48.08 17.51 6.09
CA ALA A 7 47.88 16.13 5.66
C ALA A 7 47.40 15.25 6.81
N ASN A 8 46.84 14.09 6.47
CA ASN A 8 46.88 12.93 7.36
C ASN A 8 46.95 11.65 6.51
N GLU A 9 48.16 11.14 6.31
CA GLU A 9 48.47 9.73 6.03
C GLU A 9 48.90 9.12 7.36
N SER A 10 48.55 7.87 7.69
CA SER A 10 49.39 6.66 7.55
C SER A 10 48.77 5.62 8.50
N SER A 11 48.89 4.29 8.40
CA SER A 11 49.69 3.36 7.61
C SER A 11 49.11 1.95 7.76
N LEU A 12 49.31 1.14 6.72
CA LEU A 12 49.27 -0.32 6.72
C LEU A 12 50.19 -0.95 7.79
N PHE A 13 49.82 -2.12 8.32
CA PHE A 13 50.80 -3.15 8.72
C PHE A 13 50.26 -4.56 8.43
N TYR A 14 51.08 -5.31 7.69
CA TYR A 14 51.02 -6.73 7.38
C TYR A 14 52.10 -7.40 8.23
N SER A 15 51.82 -8.55 8.87
CA SER A 15 52.87 -9.52 9.21
C SER A 15 52.28 -10.90 9.49
N GLU A 16 52.73 -11.87 8.70
CA GLU A 16 52.58 -13.31 8.89
C GLU A 16 53.44 -13.87 10.03
N SER A 17 53.15 -15.14 10.34
CA SER A 17 54.01 -16.20 10.87
C SER A 17 53.98 -16.50 12.37
N SER A 18 53.48 -17.68 12.72
CA SER A 18 54.36 -18.80 13.10
C SER A 18 53.61 -20.12 13.33
N GLU A 19 54.27 -21.17 12.89
CA GLU A 19 53.89 -22.57 12.84
C GLU A 19 53.82 -23.22 14.23
N ARG A 20 52.93 -24.22 14.41
CA ARG A 20 53.29 -25.45 15.13
C ARG A 20 52.75 -26.69 14.41
N ARG A 21 53.71 -27.47 13.90
CA ARG A 21 53.59 -28.89 13.50
C ARG A 21 53.26 -29.78 14.69
N THR A 22 52.44 -30.81 14.45
CA THR A 22 52.76 -32.24 14.65
C THR A 22 51.84 -33.07 13.74
N ARG A 23 52.31 -33.60 12.61
CA ARG A 23 52.68 -35.02 12.40
C ARG A 23 51.74 -36.04 13.07
N ASN A 24 50.91 -36.70 12.27
CA ASN A 24 51.06 -38.15 12.02
C ASN A 24 50.20 -38.58 10.82
N GLY A 25 50.86 -39.22 9.86
CA GLY A 25 50.25 -39.74 8.65
C GLY A 25 49.64 -41.13 8.84
N ARG A 26 48.59 -41.40 8.06
CA ARG A 26 48.29 -42.69 7.44
C ARG A 26 47.03 -42.52 6.60
N SER A 27 47.15 -42.61 5.29
CA SER A 27 46.01 -42.95 4.44
C SER A 27 45.71 -44.44 4.61
N PRO A 28 44.43 -44.83 4.72
CA PRO A 28 44.02 -46.12 4.18
C PRO A 28 42.85 -45.97 3.20
N LYS A 29 43.16 -46.38 1.97
CA LYS A 29 42.39 -47.25 1.07
C LYS A 29 40.87 -47.31 1.25
N VAL A 30 40.23 -46.99 0.13
CA VAL A 30 38.90 -47.42 -0.34
C VAL A 30 38.51 -48.81 0.19
N HIS A 31 37.40 -48.86 0.92
CA HIS A 31 36.58 -50.05 1.06
C HIS A 31 35.21 -49.76 0.47
N LYS A 32 34.94 -50.39 -0.68
CA LYS A 32 33.59 -50.59 -1.19
C LYS A 32 32.93 -51.58 -0.25
N ASN A 33 31.97 -51.14 0.55
CA ASN A 33 30.94 -52.01 1.11
C ASN A 33 29.60 -51.35 0.88
N GLY A 34 28.76 -52.04 0.11
CA GLY A 34 27.38 -51.67 -0.10
C GLY A 34 26.63 -51.68 1.21
N LEU A 35 25.85 -50.63 1.43
CA LEU A 35 24.73 -50.64 2.35
C LEU A 35 23.57 -50.02 1.59
N SER A 36 22.67 -50.89 1.14
CA SER A 36 21.28 -50.57 0.89
C SER A 36 20.69 -50.05 2.19
N GLY A 37 20.75 -48.74 2.40
CA GLY A 37 20.07 -48.05 3.47
C GLY A 37 18.93 -47.25 2.86
N ASN A 38 17.68 -47.64 3.15
CA ASN A 38 16.57 -46.70 3.06
C ASN A 38 16.97 -45.47 3.88
N VAL A 39 17.09 -44.33 3.23
CA VAL A 39 17.21 -43.05 3.93
C VAL A 39 15.82 -42.81 4.51
N GLU A 40 15.58 -43.23 5.75
CA GLU A 40 14.53 -42.65 6.57
C GLU A 40 14.88 -41.17 6.69
N ILE A 41 14.28 -40.37 5.82
CA ILE A 41 14.36 -38.92 5.91
C ILE A 41 13.63 -38.57 7.19
N ASP A 42 14.40 -38.25 8.23
CA ASP A 42 13.91 -37.84 9.53
C ASP A 42 12.82 -36.77 9.35
N GLU A 43 11.58 -37.09 9.74
CA GLU A 43 10.44 -36.17 9.67
C GLU A 43 10.76 -34.85 10.35
N GLN A 44 11.64 -34.83 11.36
CA GLN A 44 12.11 -33.61 11.99
C GLN A 44 13.02 -32.79 11.08
N CYS A 45 13.91 -33.41 10.30
CA CYS A 45 14.70 -32.71 9.26
C CYS A 45 13.80 -32.16 8.14
N VAL A 46 12.74 -32.88 7.74
CA VAL A 46 11.76 -32.38 6.76
C VAL A 46 10.93 -31.23 7.34
N GLN A 47 10.54 -31.31 8.61
CA GLN A 47 9.84 -30.24 9.34
C GLN A 47 10.73 -29.00 9.58
N PHE A 48 12.04 -29.19 9.79
CA PHE A 48 13.00 -28.10 9.98
C PHE A 48 13.36 -27.43 8.65
N ALA A 49 13.52 -28.18 7.56
CA ALA A 49 13.62 -27.65 6.21
C ALA A 49 12.34 -26.93 5.78
N ARG A 50 11.15 -27.39 6.20
CA ARG A 50 9.87 -26.67 6.04
C ARG A 50 9.79 -25.35 6.80
N ARG A 51 10.68 -25.09 7.77
CA ARG A 51 10.75 -23.81 8.50
C ARG A 51 11.66 -22.76 7.86
N VAL A 52 12.51 -23.15 6.92
CA VAL A 52 13.41 -22.24 6.21
C VAL A 52 12.91 -22.13 4.78
N ASP A 53 12.34 -20.98 4.43
CA ASP A 53 11.90 -20.67 3.07
C ASP A 53 12.93 -19.71 2.46
N PRO A 54 13.99 -20.24 1.80
CA PRO A 54 15.10 -19.41 1.33
C PRO A 54 14.67 -18.41 0.27
N GLU A 55 13.66 -18.74 -0.55
CA GLU A 55 13.08 -17.79 -1.50
C GLU A 55 12.39 -16.64 -0.75
N LEU A 56 11.65 -16.94 0.32
CA LEU A 56 11.03 -15.90 1.15
C LEU A 56 12.07 -15.02 1.85
N ASP A 57 13.23 -15.56 2.25
CA ASP A 57 14.37 -14.78 2.76
C ASP A 57 14.91 -13.80 1.70
N VAL A 58 15.16 -14.29 0.48
CA VAL A 58 15.63 -13.44 -0.63
C VAL A 58 14.64 -12.31 -0.93
N VAL A 59 13.34 -12.64 -1.03
CA VAL A 59 12.29 -11.64 -1.27
C VAL A 59 12.18 -10.65 -0.10
N TYR A 60 12.34 -11.11 1.15
CA TYR A 60 12.38 -10.23 2.31
C TYR A 60 13.52 -9.22 2.21
N ASP A 61 14.73 -9.71 1.98
CA ASP A 61 15.94 -8.89 1.94
C ASP A 61 15.93 -7.91 0.76
N PHE A 62 15.34 -8.29 -0.38
CA PHE A 62 15.13 -7.39 -1.51
C PHE A 62 14.26 -6.18 -1.13
N PHE A 63 13.11 -6.42 -0.49
CA PHE A 63 12.19 -5.34 -0.17
C PHE A 63 12.60 -4.53 1.06
N ALA A 64 13.26 -5.13 2.05
CA ALA A 64 13.52 -4.53 3.37
C ALA A 64 14.16 -3.12 3.36
N PRO A 65 15.14 -2.81 2.48
CA PRO A 65 15.73 -1.47 2.41
C PRO A 65 14.68 -0.40 2.10
N ASP A 66 14.58 0.60 2.98
CA ASP A 66 13.67 1.75 2.84
C ASP A 66 12.18 1.41 2.62
N VAL A 67 11.76 0.17 2.87
CA VAL A 67 10.40 -0.32 2.57
C VAL A 67 9.31 0.55 3.17
N THR A 68 9.54 1.09 4.37
CA THR A 68 8.57 1.93 5.06
C THR A 68 8.31 3.23 4.30
N SER A 69 9.36 3.94 3.88
CA SER A 69 9.21 5.21 3.17
C SER A 69 8.67 5.00 1.75
N ARG A 70 9.21 4.00 1.04
CA ARG A 70 8.79 3.67 -0.34
C ARG A 70 7.34 3.21 -0.39
N MET A 71 6.95 2.21 0.41
CA MET A 71 5.56 1.72 0.42
C MET A 71 4.57 2.77 0.94
N GLY A 72 4.98 3.61 1.88
CA GLY A 72 4.18 4.77 2.28
C GLY A 72 3.86 5.69 1.09
N ALA A 73 4.87 6.05 0.31
CA ALA A 73 4.71 6.88 -0.88
C ALA A 73 3.83 6.20 -1.96
N ILE A 74 4.04 4.90 -2.20
CA ILE A 74 3.27 4.09 -3.15
C ILE A 74 1.78 4.07 -2.76
N ILE A 75 1.47 3.78 -1.49
CA ILE A 75 0.09 3.74 -1.01
C ILE A 75 -0.57 5.12 -1.15
N ARG A 76 0.14 6.20 -0.80
CA ARG A 76 -0.38 7.56 -0.93
C ARG A 76 -0.67 7.91 -2.38
N LYS A 77 0.31 7.70 -3.28
CA LYS A 77 0.19 7.93 -4.72
C LYS A 77 -0.98 7.14 -5.32
N GLY A 78 -1.03 5.83 -5.08
CA GLY A 78 -2.09 4.98 -5.62
C GLY A 78 -3.48 5.40 -5.17
N LYS A 79 -3.64 5.77 -3.89
CA LYS A 79 -4.91 6.29 -3.38
C LYS A 79 -5.27 7.64 -4.01
N ASP A 80 -4.34 8.57 -4.13
CA ASP A 80 -4.60 9.90 -4.68
C ASP A 80 -4.98 9.85 -6.17
N GLU A 81 -4.34 8.95 -6.94
CA GLU A 81 -4.68 8.69 -8.34
C GLU A 81 -6.11 8.15 -8.50
N VAL A 82 -6.55 7.25 -7.62
CA VAL A 82 -7.92 6.70 -7.64
C VAL A 82 -8.96 7.70 -7.14
N ILE A 83 -8.64 8.45 -6.08
CA ILE A 83 -9.50 9.53 -5.59
C ILE A 83 -9.69 10.58 -6.69
N ALA A 84 -8.60 10.90 -7.40
CA ALA A 84 -8.56 11.84 -8.51
C ALA A 84 -9.20 13.18 -8.15
N THR A 85 -8.76 13.79 -7.05
CA THR A 85 -9.34 15.05 -6.51
C THR A 85 -9.46 16.14 -7.58
N ALA A 86 -8.49 16.24 -8.48
CA ALA A 86 -8.50 17.17 -9.61
C ALA A 86 -9.76 17.04 -10.48
N ARG A 87 -10.27 15.84 -10.69
CA ARG A 87 -11.44 15.62 -11.55
C ARG A 87 -12.74 15.52 -10.76
N THR A 88 -12.67 15.06 -9.52
CA THR A 88 -13.86 14.61 -8.78
C THR A 88 -14.19 15.47 -7.56
N ARG A 89 -13.26 16.30 -7.08
CA ARG A 89 -13.31 17.03 -5.80
C ARG A 89 -13.48 16.13 -4.57
N ARG A 90 -13.35 14.81 -4.74
CA ARG A 90 -13.28 13.86 -3.64
C ARG A 90 -11.94 13.98 -2.96
N TRP A 91 -11.89 13.60 -1.70
CA TRP A 91 -10.70 13.68 -0.87
C TRP A 91 -10.47 12.41 -0.05
N THR A 92 -11.36 11.42 -0.15
CA THR A 92 -11.20 10.11 0.49
C THR A 92 -11.66 9.00 -0.42
N LEU A 93 -10.97 7.86 -0.33
CA LEU A 93 -11.34 6.64 -1.05
C LEU A 93 -12.75 6.15 -0.68
N ASP A 94 -13.31 6.54 0.48
CA ASP A 94 -14.70 6.21 0.83
C ASP A 94 -15.74 6.82 -0.13
N GLN A 95 -15.42 7.96 -0.75
CA GLN A 95 -16.29 8.64 -1.73
C GLN A 95 -16.23 8.01 -3.13
N CYS A 96 -15.31 7.07 -3.35
CA CYS A 96 -15.20 6.33 -4.61
C CYS A 96 -16.27 5.22 -4.69
N ASN A 97 -16.66 4.84 -5.90
CA ASN A 97 -17.53 3.68 -6.12
C ASN A 97 -16.75 2.36 -5.96
N ASP A 98 -17.45 1.23 -5.99
CA ASP A 98 -16.85 -0.10 -5.73
C ASP A 98 -15.86 -0.53 -6.85
N GLN A 99 -16.05 -0.08 -8.10
CA GLN A 99 -15.14 -0.38 -9.22
C GLN A 99 -13.82 0.39 -9.07
N GLU A 100 -13.88 1.69 -8.77
CA GLU A 100 -12.70 2.53 -8.51
C GLU A 100 -11.89 1.99 -7.32
N LYS A 101 -12.58 1.57 -6.25
CA LYS A 101 -11.94 0.95 -5.08
C LYS A 101 -11.25 -0.37 -5.43
N SER A 102 -11.83 -1.15 -6.34
CA SER A 102 -11.26 -2.43 -6.79
C SER A 102 -10.02 -2.22 -7.67
N TYR A 103 -10.06 -1.20 -8.54
CA TYR A 103 -8.92 -0.83 -9.39
C TYR A 103 -7.68 -0.41 -8.59
N LEU A 104 -7.84 0.12 -7.37
CA LEU A 104 -6.71 0.50 -6.52
C LEU A 104 -5.69 -0.62 -6.30
N GLY A 105 -6.11 -1.89 -6.26
CA GLY A 105 -5.18 -3.01 -6.12
C GLY A 105 -4.22 -3.11 -7.31
N VAL A 106 -4.77 -3.11 -8.52
CA VAL A 106 -4.02 -3.13 -9.78
C VAL A 106 -3.16 -1.86 -9.91
N ASN A 107 -3.66 -0.71 -9.47
CA ASN A 107 -2.88 0.52 -9.50
C ASN A 107 -1.65 0.44 -8.58
N ILE A 108 -1.82 -0.06 -7.35
CA ILE A 108 -0.70 -0.23 -6.40
C ILE A 108 0.34 -1.20 -6.95
N GLU A 109 -0.08 -2.32 -7.53
CA GLU A 109 0.81 -3.29 -8.20
C GLU A 109 1.66 -2.61 -9.28
N ASN A 110 1.04 -1.86 -10.19
CA ASN A 110 1.75 -1.12 -11.25
C ASN A 110 2.76 -0.12 -10.68
N ILE A 111 2.39 0.60 -9.62
CA ILE A 111 3.31 1.55 -8.97
C ILE A 111 4.45 0.80 -8.28
N VAL A 112 4.20 -0.30 -7.56
CA VAL A 112 5.27 -1.12 -6.94
C VAL A 112 6.26 -1.58 -8.00
N ARG A 113 5.77 -2.14 -9.11
CA ARG A 113 6.59 -2.59 -10.23
C ARG A 113 7.49 -1.48 -10.76
N SER A 114 6.91 -0.31 -11.05
CA SER A 114 7.66 0.83 -11.57
C SER A 114 8.65 1.40 -10.57
N GLU A 115 8.30 1.47 -9.28
CA GLU A 115 9.18 2.04 -8.27
C GLU A 115 10.36 1.09 -8.01
N TYR A 116 10.13 -0.22 -7.89
CA TYR A 116 11.18 -1.21 -7.62
C TYR A 116 11.92 -1.72 -8.88
N ASP A 117 11.55 -1.23 -10.06
CA ASP A 117 12.11 -1.66 -11.35
C ASP A 117 12.02 -3.18 -11.55
N LEU A 118 10.84 -3.73 -11.29
CA LEU A 118 10.59 -5.18 -11.34
C LEU A 118 10.12 -5.62 -12.73
N GLY A 119 10.62 -6.77 -13.17
CA GLY A 119 10.06 -7.51 -14.32
C GLY A 119 8.74 -8.21 -13.96
N GLU A 120 8.08 -8.76 -14.97
CA GLU A 120 6.93 -9.66 -14.77
C GLU A 120 7.41 -11.07 -14.40
N GLY A 121 6.66 -11.77 -13.54
CA GLY A 121 7.01 -13.13 -13.12
C GLY A 121 6.94 -14.14 -14.28
N ALA A 122 7.83 -15.13 -14.27
CA ALA A 122 7.97 -16.09 -15.37
C ALA A 122 6.76 -17.03 -15.52
N THR A 123 6.01 -17.27 -14.46
CA THR A 123 4.86 -18.18 -14.43
C THR A 123 3.50 -17.47 -14.24
N GLY A 124 3.47 -16.14 -14.39
CA GLY A 124 2.25 -15.34 -14.33
C GLY A 124 2.04 -14.45 -13.09
N PRO A 125 2.76 -14.60 -11.95
CA PRO A 125 2.70 -13.62 -10.86
C PRO A 125 3.19 -12.23 -11.25
N ASP A 126 2.78 -11.23 -10.47
CA ASP A 126 2.94 -9.82 -10.81
C ASP A 126 4.41 -9.39 -11.00
N PHE A 127 5.34 -9.97 -10.22
CA PHE A 127 6.74 -9.56 -10.19
C PHE A 127 7.73 -10.73 -10.30
N ASP A 128 8.85 -10.49 -11.00
CA ASP A 128 10.10 -11.23 -10.83
C ASP A 128 10.98 -10.49 -9.80
N VAL A 129 11.20 -11.11 -8.64
CA VAL A 129 12.10 -10.61 -7.58
C VAL A 129 13.28 -11.57 -7.45
N CYS A 130 14.42 -11.22 -8.03
CA CYS A 130 15.63 -12.06 -7.98
C CYS A 130 15.40 -13.49 -8.51
N SER A 131 14.69 -13.62 -9.64
CA SER A 131 14.28 -14.89 -10.26
C SER A 131 13.26 -15.70 -9.46
N ILE A 132 12.52 -15.03 -8.57
CA ILE A 132 11.45 -15.61 -7.77
C ILE A 132 10.15 -14.90 -8.12
N ASP A 133 9.13 -15.68 -8.49
CA ASP A 133 7.82 -15.14 -8.83
C ASP A 133 7.06 -14.72 -7.56
N VAL A 134 6.72 -13.43 -7.49
CA VAL A 134 6.03 -12.80 -6.37
C VAL A 134 4.74 -12.15 -6.83
N ASP A 135 3.64 -12.52 -6.19
CA ASP A 135 2.31 -11.97 -6.44
C ASP A 135 2.03 -10.77 -5.51
N CYS A 136 1.31 -9.75 -5.96
CA CYS A 136 1.01 -8.56 -5.16
C CYS A 136 -0.45 -8.51 -4.76
N LYS A 137 -0.71 -8.30 -3.47
CA LYS A 137 -2.08 -8.21 -2.96
C LYS A 137 -2.25 -7.00 -2.06
N TRP A 138 -3.12 -6.11 -2.48
CA TRP A 138 -3.57 -4.96 -1.71
C TRP A 138 -4.87 -5.28 -0.94
N SER A 139 -5.00 -4.73 0.27
CA SER A 139 -6.29 -4.63 0.94
C SER A 139 -6.44 -3.34 1.71
N ARG A 140 -7.64 -2.76 1.63
CA ARG A 140 -8.05 -1.66 2.49
C ARG A 140 -8.40 -2.10 3.91
N ASN A 141 -8.76 -3.38 4.10
CA ASN A 141 -9.11 -3.92 5.41
C ASN A 141 -8.03 -4.92 5.81
N PHE A 142 -7.37 -4.66 6.95
CA PHE A 142 -6.29 -5.52 7.42
C PHE A 142 -6.73 -6.98 7.52
N GLY A 143 -5.95 -7.91 6.97
CA GLY A 143 -6.27 -9.34 6.98
C GLY A 143 -7.33 -9.78 5.97
N GLN A 144 -7.73 -8.92 5.04
CA GLN A 144 -8.79 -9.22 4.05
C GLN A 144 -8.25 -9.15 2.61
N TRP A 145 -7.01 -9.57 2.40
CA TRP A 145 -6.47 -9.80 1.05
C TRP A 145 -7.27 -10.89 0.36
N GLN A 146 -7.64 -10.65 -0.90
CA GLN A 146 -8.35 -11.63 -1.73
C GLN A 146 -7.30 -12.40 -2.51
N ILE A 147 -6.95 -13.58 -2.02
CA ILE A 147 -5.92 -14.45 -2.60
C ILE A 147 -6.59 -15.34 -3.64
N PRO A 148 -6.25 -15.21 -4.93
CA PRO A 148 -6.84 -16.00 -5.98
C PRO A 148 -6.18 -17.39 -6.04
N PRO A 149 -6.81 -18.41 -6.66
CA PRO A 149 -6.28 -19.77 -6.68
C PRO A 149 -4.90 -19.88 -7.33
N GLU A 150 -4.61 -19.07 -8.35
CA GLU A 150 -3.32 -19.02 -9.03
C GLU A 150 -2.17 -18.52 -8.15
N ALA A 151 -2.45 -17.85 -7.02
CA ALA A 151 -1.41 -17.40 -6.10
C ALA A 151 -0.95 -18.51 -5.13
N VAL A 152 -1.64 -19.66 -5.08
CA VAL A 152 -1.26 -20.79 -4.23
C VAL A 152 0.07 -21.38 -4.69
N GLY A 153 1.02 -21.55 -3.77
CA GLY A 153 2.38 -21.99 -4.05
C GLY A 153 3.38 -20.83 -4.21
N HIS A 154 2.91 -19.62 -4.52
CA HIS A 154 3.74 -18.43 -4.71
C HIS A 154 3.91 -17.62 -3.42
N ILE A 155 4.91 -16.74 -3.42
CA ILE A 155 5.08 -15.72 -2.38
C ILE A 155 4.20 -14.53 -2.73
N CYS A 156 3.40 -14.05 -1.77
CA CYS A 156 2.64 -12.82 -1.94
C CYS A 156 3.27 -11.67 -1.15
N LEU A 157 3.46 -10.52 -1.80
CA LEU A 157 3.62 -9.21 -1.17
C LEU A 157 2.24 -8.68 -0.73
N LEU A 158 2.00 -8.67 0.58
CA LEU A 158 0.74 -8.28 1.20
C LEU A 158 0.82 -6.82 1.66
N ILE A 159 0.07 -5.94 1.00
CA ILE A 159 0.05 -4.50 1.28
C ILE A 159 -1.30 -4.11 1.89
N TYR A 160 -1.26 -3.41 3.02
CA TYR A 160 -2.43 -2.85 3.69
C TYR A 160 -2.25 -1.35 3.95
N GLY A 161 -3.32 -0.58 3.78
CA GLY A 161 -3.34 0.80 4.23
C GLY A 161 -4.73 1.40 4.40
N ASP A 162 -4.90 2.18 5.45
CA ASP A 162 -6.15 2.83 5.85
C ASP A 162 -5.90 4.31 6.14
N ASP A 163 -6.44 5.19 5.29
CA ASP A 163 -6.30 6.64 5.45
C ASP A 163 -6.95 7.10 6.75
N VAL A 164 -8.13 6.60 7.09
CA VAL A 164 -8.92 7.09 8.23
C VAL A 164 -8.20 6.80 9.55
N LYS A 165 -7.61 5.62 9.67
CA LYS A 165 -6.79 5.23 10.82
C LYS A 165 -5.34 5.73 10.72
N ASN A 166 -4.95 6.24 9.56
CA ASN A 166 -3.58 6.63 9.22
C ASN A 166 -2.56 5.51 9.50
N GLU A 167 -2.88 4.27 9.10
CA GLU A 167 -2.00 3.12 9.32
C GLU A 167 -1.76 2.33 8.03
N MET A 168 -0.58 1.71 7.94
CA MET A 168 -0.21 0.74 6.92
C MET A 168 0.44 -0.50 7.55
N ALA A 169 0.53 -1.56 6.75
CA ALA A 169 1.33 -2.74 7.03
C ALA A 169 1.76 -3.35 5.69
N VAL A 170 2.95 -3.92 5.66
CA VAL A 170 3.49 -4.61 4.49
C VAL A 170 4.19 -5.86 4.96
N GLY A 171 3.86 -7.00 4.37
CA GLY A 171 4.50 -8.25 4.71
C GLY A 171 4.56 -9.17 3.52
N ILE A 172 5.27 -10.28 3.69
CA ILE A 172 5.37 -11.34 2.69
C ILE A 172 4.96 -12.67 3.31
N LEU A 173 4.38 -13.53 2.49
CA LEU A 173 3.92 -14.85 2.91
C LEU A 173 3.88 -15.80 1.72
N ARG A 174 4.42 -17.02 1.88
CA ARG A 174 4.15 -18.10 0.92
C ARG A 174 2.73 -18.61 1.11
N ILE A 175 1.92 -18.50 0.06
CA ILE A 175 0.53 -18.93 0.08
C ILE A 175 0.47 -20.44 -0.07
N ARG A 176 -0.32 -21.07 0.81
CA ARG A 176 -0.64 -22.50 0.75
C ARG A 176 -2.11 -22.70 1.02
N ASP A 177 -2.67 -23.81 0.56
CA ASP A 177 -4.10 -24.07 0.71
C ASP A 177 -4.55 -24.15 2.16
N GLU A 178 -3.70 -24.65 3.05
CA GLU A 178 -4.04 -24.90 4.46
C GLU A 178 -4.23 -23.61 5.27
N ILE A 179 -3.71 -22.49 4.78
CA ILE A 179 -3.81 -21.18 5.44
C ILE A 179 -4.89 -20.28 4.83
N LEU A 180 -5.66 -20.79 3.87
CA LEU A 180 -6.73 -20.05 3.19
C LEU A 180 -8.11 -20.53 3.63
N VAL A 181 -9.01 -19.58 3.85
CA VAL A 181 -10.39 -19.83 4.28
C VAL A 181 -11.41 -19.05 3.46
N GLY A 182 -12.62 -19.60 3.40
CA GLY A 182 -13.75 -19.00 2.69
C GLY A 182 -13.68 -19.19 1.17
N GLY A 183 -14.19 -18.21 0.43
CA GLY A 183 -14.27 -18.25 -1.02
C GLY A 183 -15.37 -17.31 -1.52
N ASN A 184 -15.04 -16.47 -2.51
CA ASN A 184 -16.03 -15.68 -3.23
C ASN A 184 -16.44 -16.37 -4.54
N ARG A 185 -17.27 -15.70 -5.36
CA ARG A 185 -17.74 -16.25 -6.65
C ARG A 185 -16.60 -16.57 -7.61
N ASP A 186 -15.48 -15.86 -7.49
CA ASP A 186 -14.28 -16.01 -8.32
C ASP A 186 -13.24 -16.92 -7.64
N ALA A 187 -13.66 -17.75 -6.68
CA ALA A 187 -12.83 -18.66 -5.89
C ALA A 187 -11.70 -17.99 -5.07
N LYS A 188 -11.66 -16.65 -4.97
CA LYS A 188 -10.66 -15.96 -4.14
C LYS A 188 -10.97 -16.17 -2.68
N ARG A 189 -9.94 -16.53 -1.92
CA ARG A 189 -9.99 -16.83 -0.48
C ARG A 189 -9.28 -15.74 0.32
N THR A 190 -9.43 -15.79 1.64
CA THR A 190 -8.71 -14.91 2.57
C THR A 190 -7.77 -15.72 3.43
N ILE A 191 -6.69 -15.10 3.91
CA ILE A 191 -5.74 -15.73 4.85
C ILE A 191 -6.44 -15.95 6.21
N GLN A 192 -6.30 -17.16 6.75
CA GLN A 192 -6.87 -17.54 8.04
C GLN A 192 -6.30 -16.69 9.18
N SER A 193 -7.16 -16.27 10.09
CA SER A 193 -6.79 -15.60 11.34
C SER A 193 -7.12 -16.46 12.56
N PRO A 194 -6.26 -16.54 13.59
CA PRO A 194 -4.97 -15.87 13.70
C PRO A 194 -3.81 -16.61 13.02
N GLY A 195 -3.96 -17.91 12.73
CA GLY A 195 -2.88 -18.81 12.28
C GLY A 195 -2.07 -18.27 11.08
N GLY A 196 -2.66 -18.25 9.89
CA GLY A 196 -1.96 -17.79 8.68
C GLY A 196 -1.51 -16.33 8.74
N ILE A 197 -2.28 -15.44 9.40
CA ILE A 197 -1.84 -14.05 9.65
C ILE A 197 -0.59 -13.98 10.53
N GLY A 198 -0.45 -14.91 11.49
CA GLY A 198 0.71 -15.02 12.37
C GLY A 198 1.99 -15.48 11.66
N GLU A 199 1.86 -16.09 10.47
CA GLU A 199 2.99 -16.54 9.66
C GLU A 199 3.55 -15.44 8.73
N ILE A 200 2.86 -14.29 8.61
CA ILE A 200 3.32 -13.19 7.77
C ILE A 200 4.65 -12.64 8.31
N ARG A 201 5.66 -12.57 7.44
CA ARG A 201 6.90 -11.84 7.73
C ARG A 201 6.69 -10.36 7.42
N TRP A 202 6.62 -9.56 8.47
CA TRP A 202 6.34 -8.12 8.36
C TRP A 202 7.60 -7.33 7.99
N LEU A 203 7.59 -6.73 6.80
CA LEU A 203 8.53 -5.69 6.37
C LEU A 203 8.17 -4.33 7.03
N VAL A 204 6.87 -4.04 7.09
CA VAL A 204 6.29 -2.89 7.78
C VAL A 204 5.21 -3.38 8.72
N LYS A 205 5.39 -3.19 10.02
CA LYS A 205 4.41 -3.61 11.03
C LYS A 205 3.15 -2.76 10.95
N ARG A 206 2.02 -3.37 11.28
CA ARG A 206 0.75 -2.65 11.43
C ARG A 206 0.87 -1.49 12.42
N ARG A 207 0.10 -0.42 12.20
CA ARG A 207 0.13 0.87 12.93
C ARG A 207 1.29 1.77 12.56
N THR A 208 2.15 1.37 11.64
CA THR A 208 3.10 2.30 11.01
C THR A 208 2.30 3.33 10.20
N LEU A 209 2.70 4.60 10.27
CA LEU A 209 1.95 5.68 9.62
C LEU A 209 2.16 5.66 8.10
N VAL A 210 1.07 5.85 7.36
CA VAL A 210 1.13 6.18 5.93
C VAL A 210 1.31 7.71 5.79
N PRO A 211 1.95 8.23 4.73
CA PRO A 211 1.93 9.66 4.45
C PRO A 211 0.50 10.21 4.45
N ASP A 212 0.33 11.34 5.13
CA ASP A 212 -0.99 11.91 5.39
C ASP A 212 -1.73 12.23 4.08
N ASN A 213 -3.01 11.89 4.05
CA ASN A 213 -3.93 12.49 3.10
C ASN A 213 -4.15 13.96 3.50
N PHE A 214 -3.58 14.89 2.73
CA PHE A 214 -3.54 16.31 3.06
C PHE A 214 -4.95 16.88 3.34
N LEU A 215 -5.91 16.68 2.45
CA LEU A 215 -7.26 17.24 2.65
C LEU A 215 -7.99 16.63 3.85
N MET A 216 -7.69 15.37 4.18
CA MET A 216 -8.24 14.70 5.36
C MET A 216 -7.51 15.10 6.66
N SER A 217 -6.29 15.64 6.60
CA SER A 217 -5.61 16.20 7.77
C SER A 217 -6.12 17.60 8.13
N LEU A 218 -6.75 18.31 7.19
CA LEU A 218 -7.40 19.59 7.45
C LEU A 218 -8.67 19.46 8.29
N ARG A 219 -8.98 20.54 9.00
CA ARG A 219 -10.31 20.74 9.59
C ARG A 219 -11.39 20.66 8.54
N LYS A 220 -12.56 20.14 8.92
CA LYS A 220 -13.73 20.06 8.02
C LYS A 220 -14.06 21.42 7.38
N GLN A 221 -14.15 22.49 8.18
CA GLN A 221 -14.48 23.82 7.68
C GLN A 221 -13.47 24.32 6.64
N ASP A 222 -12.18 24.04 6.85
CA ASP A 222 -11.13 24.48 5.94
C ASP A 222 -11.14 23.69 4.64
N ARG A 223 -11.23 22.36 4.73
CA ARG A 223 -11.38 21.48 3.57
C ARG A 223 -12.60 21.85 2.73
N ASP A 224 -13.76 22.03 3.37
CA ASP A 224 -15.01 22.27 2.66
C ASP A 224 -14.95 23.61 1.91
N ALA A 225 -14.34 24.63 2.48
CA ALA A 225 -14.15 25.92 1.81
C ALA A 225 -13.11 25.87 0.69
N ILE A 226 -12.03 25.11 0.85
CA ILE A 226 -11.05 24.88 -0.22
C ILE A 226 -11.71 24.21 -1.43
N LEU A 227 -12.66 23.30 -1.20
CA LEU A 227 -13.31 22.54 -2.27
C LEU A 227 -14.58 23.21 -2.83
N ALA A 228 -15.14 24.21 -2.15
CA ALA A 228 -16.38 24.87 -2.54
C ALA A 228 -16.30 25.66 -3.87
N PRO A 229 -15.23 26.44 -4.14
CA PRO A 229 -15.14 27.19 -5.40
C PRO A 229 -15.16 26.30 -6.64
N ARG A 230 -15.82 26.77 -7.71
CA ARG A 230 -15.86 26.06 -8.99
C ARG A 230 -14.56 26.17 -9.80
N GLY A 231 -13.87 27.32 -9.74
CA GLY A 231 -12.64 27.58 -10.47
C GLY A 231 -11.37 27.10 -9.75
N GLY A 232 -10.37 26.67 -10.52
CA GLY A 232 -9.05 26.22 -10.03
C GLY A 232 -8.36 27.25 -9.16
N ASN A 233 -8.04 28.40 -9.74
CA ASN A 233 -7.41 29.54 -9.07
C ASN A 233 -8.09 29.89 -7.74
N ALA A 234 -9.43 29.92 -7.69
CA ALA A 234 -10.16 30.26 -6.47
C ALA A 234 -10.00 29.21 -5.35
N ARG A 235 -9.98 27.91 -5.69
CA ARG A 235 -9.67 26.85 -4.70
C ARG A 235 -8.23 26.92 -4.24
N ALA A 236 -7.34 27.23 -5.17
CA ALA A 236 -5.93 27.45 -4.97
C ALA A 236 -5.66 28.63 -3.99
N GLU A 237 -6.41 29.72 -4.12
CA GLU A 237 -6.40 30.85 -3.18
C GLU A 237 -6.88 30.43 -1.78
N GLU A 238 -8.03 29.75 -1.69
CA GLU A 238 -8.55 29.24 -0.41
C GLU A 238 -7.56 28.27 0.26
N LEU A 239 -6.92 27.41 -0.52
CA LEU A 239 -5.90 26.47 -0.04
C LEU A 239 -4.77 27.23 0.67
N PHE A 240 -4.21 28.24 0.02
CA PHE A 240 -3.09 28.99 0.59
C PHE A 240 -3.49 29.85 1.79
N LYS A 241 -4.68 30.47 1.77
CA LYS A 241 -5.17 31.26 2.91
C LYS A 241 -5.42 30.38 4.14
N ARG A 242 -6.05 29.22 3.95
CA ARG A 242 -6.47 28.36 5.07
C ARG A 242 -5.37 27.45 5.59
N CYS A 243 -4.41 27.10 4.74
CA CYS A 243 -3.25 26.29 5.11
C CYS A 243 -2.01 27.17 5.40
N GLU A 244 -2.24 28.36 5.96
CA GLU A 244 -1.18 29.30 6.35
C GLU A 244 -0.08 28.61 7.17
N GLY A 245 1.14 28.74 6.67
CA GLY A 245 2.39 28.20 7.18
C GLY A 245 2.50 26.68 7.20
N MET A 246 1.59 25.95 6.55
CA MET A 246 1.76 24.52 6.28
C MET A 246 2.61 24.33 5.02
N VAL A 247 3.46 23.31 5.01
CA VAL A 247 4.14 22.88 3.77
C VAL A 247 3.12 22.15 2.90
N ILE A 248 2.91 22.66 1.70
CA ILE A 248 1.99 22.10 0.71
C ILE A 248 2.81 21.57 -0.45
N HIS A 249 2.61 20.30 -0.80
CA HIS A 249 3.31 19.68 -1.92
C HIS A 249 2.65 20.05 -3.25
N ARG A 250 3.46 20.15 -4.30
CA ARG A 250 3.05 20.46 -5.68
C ARG A 250 1.88 19.60 -6.14
N HIS A 251 1.93 18.29 -5.86
CA HIS A 251 0.85 17.37 -6.22
C HIS A 251 -0.49 17.72 -5.54
N THR A 252 -0.47 18.19 -4.29
CA THR A 252 -1.67 18.66 -3.58
C THR A 252 -2.25 19.89 -4.26
N ILE A 253 -1.39 20.82 -4.66
CA ILE A 253 -1.78 22.05 -5.35
C ILE A 253 -2.41 21.73 -6.70
N GLU A 254 -1.76 20.89 -7.51
CA GLU A 254 -2.28 20.44 -8.81
C GLU A 254 -3.61 19.68 -8.67
N SER A 255 -3.71 18.85 -7.63
CA SER A 255 -4.93 18.10 -7.30
C SER A 255 -6.11 19.00 -6.93
N ILE A 256 -5.86 20.13 -6.26
CA ILE A 256 -6.92 21.06 -5.84
C ILE A 256 -7.23 22.08 -6.94
N GLY A 257 -6.22 22.56 -7.66
CA GLY A 257 -6.35 23.50 -8.78
C GLY A 257 -7.11 22.90 -9.97
N GLN A 258 -7.13 21.58 -10.12
CA GLN A 258 -7.76 20.86 -11.24
C GLN A 258 -7.11 21.16 -12.61
N GLN A 259 -5.85 21.60 -12.64
CA GLN A 259 -5.10 21.85 -13.87
C GLN A 259 -3.66 21.34 -13.73
N VAL A 260 -3.15 20.74 -14.80
CA VAL A 260 -1.72 20.46 -14.93
C VAL A 260 -0.98 21.80 -14.96
N ASP A 261 0.15 21.88 -14.28
CA ASP A 261 0.96 23.10 -14.13
C ASP A 261 0.33 24.24 -13.31
N GLU A 262 -0.70 23.99 -12.48
CA GLU A 262 -1.25 25.02 -11.59
C GLU A 262 -0.15 25.67 -10.72
N ALA A 263 0.77 24.87 -10.18
CA ALA A 263 1.93 25.35 -9.44
C ALA A 263 2.81 26.33 -10.24
N ARG A 264 2.89 26.16 -11.56
CA ARG A 264 3.59 27.09 -12.47
C ARG A 264 2.74 28.34 -12.76
N ARG A 265 1.41 28.21 -12.76
CA ARG A 265 0.43 29.29 -12.96
C ARG A 265 0.18 30.17 -11.72
N PHE A 266 0.59 29.73 -10.53
CA PHE A 266 0.76 30.65 -9.40
C PHE A 266 1.83 31.73 -9.64
N ARG A 267 2.49 31.74 -10.79
CA ARG A 267 3.20 32.91 -11.32
C ARG A 267 2.18 33.83 -12.00
N GLY A 268 1.86 34.98 -11.40
CA GLY A 268 0.96 35.98 -11.99
C GLY A 268 -0.09 36.49 -11.01
N GLU A 269 -1.31 36.70 -11.52
CA GLU A 269 -2.42 37.40 -10.86
C GLU A 269 -2.82 36.81 -9.50
N THR A 270 -2.91 35.48 -9.38
CA THR A 270 -3.30 34.84 -8.10
C THR A 270 -2.28 35.09 -6.98
N ARG A 271 -0.98 35.03 -7.28
CA ARG A 271 0.06 35.34 -6.28
C ARG A 271 0.08 36.83 -5.95
N GLN A 272 -0.14 37.69 -6.95
CA GLN A 272 -0.24 39.13 -6.70
C GLN A 272 -1.44 39.45 -5.81
N LYS A 273 -2.61 38.88 -6.10
CA LYS A 273 -3.81 39.05 -5.28
C LYS A 273 -3.62 38.56 -3.85
N LEU A 274 -3.01 37.38 -3.67
CA LEU A 274 -2.66 36.89 -2.33
C LEU A 274 -1.70 37.86 -1.61
N LEU A 275 -0.71 38.39 -2.33
CA LEU A 275 0.23 39.38 -1.78
C LEU A 275 -0.47 40.68 -1.36
N ASP A 276 -1.41 41.18 -2.17
CA ASP A 276 -2.22 42.37 -1.88
C ASP A 276 -3.10 42.15 -0.64
N GLU A 277 -3.51 40.90 -0.38
CA GLU A 277 -4.21 40.48 0.85
C GLU A 277 -3.27 40.17 2.04
N GLY A 278 -1.96 40.39 1.88
CA GLY A 278 -0.95 40.19 2.91
C GLY A 278 -0.46 38.75 3.05
N PHE A 279 -0.52 37.95 1.98
CA PHE A 279 -0.04 36.57 1.93
C PHE A 279 1.09 36.39 0.90
N GLU A 280 2.26 35.95 1.36
CA GLU A 280 3.40 35.56 0.53
C GLU A 280 3.38 34.06 0.26
N VAL A 281 3.13 33.67 -0.99
CA VAL A 281 3.31 32.30 -1.47
C VAL A 281 4.77 32.11 -1.90
N LEU A 282 5.46 31.15 -1.29
CA LEU A 282 6.89 30.90 -1.44
C LEU A 282 7.13 29.45 -1.89
N ASN A 283 8.10 29.23 -2.79
CA ASN A 283 8.43 27.90 -3.30
C ASN A 283 9.88 27.49 -3.00
N GLY A 284 10.07 26.22 -2.62
CA GLY A 284 11.36 25.68 -2.24
C GLY A 284 12.40 25.59 -3.37
N HIS A 285 12.04 25.82 -4.63
CA HIS A 285 13.00 25.88 -5.73
C HIS A 285 13.97 27.06 -5.59
N TRP A 286 13.48 28.24 -5.20
CA TRP A 286 14.26 29.48 -5.20
C TRP A 286 14.95 29.72 -3.85
N LYS A 287 16.27 29.98 -3.87
CA LYS A 287 17.05 30.32 -2.66
C LYS A 287 16.45 31.48 -1.87
N ARG A 288 15.98 32.52 -2.58
CA ARG A 288 15.33 33.70 -1.97
C ARG A 288 14.05 33.33 -1.23
N ASP A 289 13.19 32.53 -1.86
CA ASP A 289 11.92 32.08 -1.25
C ASP A 289 12.19 31.20 -0.02
N ARG A 290 13.21 30.33 -0.05
CA ARG A 290 13.61 29.54 1.13
C ARG A 290 14.06 30.43 2.29
N ALA A 291 14.91 31.43 2.02
CA ALA A 291 15.35 32.38 3.04
C ALA A 291 14.18 33.20 3.59
N ARG A 292 13.26 33.64 2.71
CA ARG A 292 12.06 34.38 3.09
C ARG A 292 11.09 33.54 3.92
N ALA A 293 10.94 32.25 3.61
CA ALA A 293 10.10 31.33 4.37
C ALA A 293 10.64 31.11 5.79
N TRP A 294 11.97 31.05 5.93
CA TRP A 294 12.62 31.01 7.23
C TRP A 294 12.49 32.32 8.01
N GLU A 295 12.65 33.45 7.34
CA GLU A 295 12.51 34.79 7.93
C GLU A 295 11.10 34.98 8.53
N LEU A 296 10.06 34.85 7.69
CA LEU A 296 8.67 35.11 8.05
C LEU A 296 8.04 34.04 8.93
N GLY A 297 8.38 32.77 8.69
CA GLY A 297 7.61 31.64 9.21
C GLY A 297 8.42 30.59 9.96
N LYS A 298 9.76 30.68 9.96
CA LYS A 298 10.67 29.61 10.40
C LYS A 298 10.35 28.26 9.73
N VAL A 299 9.91 28.32 8.47
CA VAL A 299 9.57 27.13 7.68
C VAL A 299 10.73 26.79 6.75
N GLU A 300 11.25 25.58 6.89
CA GLU A 300 12.26 25.04 5.98
C GLU A 300 11.59 24.38 4.78
N LEU A 301 11.96 24.82 3.58
CA LEU A 301 11.57 24.20 2.31
C LEU A 301 12.79 23.53 1.70
N THR A 302 12.74 22.22 1.46
CA THR A 302 13.91 21.43 1.06
C THR A 302 14.03 21.24 -0.45
N ASN A 303 12.94 21.37 -1.21
CA ASN A 303 12.95 21.12 -2.64
C ASN A 303 11.83 21.86 -3.41
N SER A 304 11.87 21.78 -4.74
CA SER A 304 10.95 22.47 -5.65
C SER A 304 9.48 22.01 -5.57
N SER A 305 9.22 20.82 -5.00
CA SER A 305 7.85 20.34 -4.81
C SER A 305 7.16 21.02 -3.64
N GLN A 306 7.89 21.68 -2.74
CA GLN A 306 7.34 22.26 -1.51
C GLN A 306 7.00 23.73 -1.67
N TRP A 307 5.82 24.10 -1.18
CA TRP A 307 5.31 25.46 -1.14
C TRP A 307 4.84 25.80 0.27
N VAL A 308 4.83 27.08 0.61
CA VAL A 308 4.22 27.59 1.84
C VAL A 308 3.59 28.94 1.56
N CYS A 309 2.52 29.26 2.29
CA CYS A 309 1.91 30.58 2.29
C CYS A 309 2.08 31.19 3.69
N LEU A 310 2.64 32.39 3.78
CA LEU A 310 2.93 33.07 5.05
C LEU A 310 2.39 34.49 5.01
N ARG A 311 2.14 35.10 6.17
CA ARG A 311 1.75 36.51 6.27
C ARG A 311 2.96 37.39 6.03
N SER A 312 2.79 38.41 5.19
CA SER A 312 3.87 39.32 4.80
C SER A 312 4.42 40.12 5.99
N ASP A 313 3.62 40.28 7.05
CA ASP A 313 3.97 40.96 8.30
C ASP A 313 4.76 40.07 9.29
N GLY A 314 5.00 38.79 8.95
CA GLY A 314 5.71 37.84 9.81
C GLY A 314 4.88 37.30 10.99
N SER A 315 3.56 37.53 11.02
CA SER A 315 2.68 37.06 12.10
C SER A 315 2.35 35.56 12.05
N SER A 316 2.73 34.85 10.98
CA SER A 316 2.39 33.43 10.79
C SER A 316 2.83 32.48 11.92
N PRO A 317 4.02 32.61 12.54
CA PRO A 317 4.41 31.75 13.64
C PRO A 317 3.46 31.84 14.84
N GLU A 318 3.08 33.05 15.26
CA GLU A 318 2.17 33.28 16.38
C GLU A 318 0.77 32.74 16.06
N ARG A 319 0.25 33.05 14.87
CA ARG A 319 -1.07 32.56 14.41
C ARG A 319 -1.10 31.03 14.34
N ARG A 320 -0.03 30.40 13.85
CA ARG A 320 0.10 28.94 13.84
C ARG A 320 0.15 28.36 15.24
N ALA A 321 0.93 28.95 16.15
CA ALA A 321 1.00 28.48 17.53
C ALA A 321 -0.41 28.47 18.18
N ALA A 322 -1.23 29.49 17.88
CA ALA A 322 -2.61 29.56 18.36
C ALA A 322 -3.58 28.57 17.65
N LEU A 323 -3.47 28.42 16.32
CA LEU A 323 -4.45 27.67 15.53
C LEU A 323 -4.14 26.17 15.38
N GLU A 324 -2.87 25.77 15.35
CA GLU A 324 -2.47 24.38 15.08
C GLU A 324 -3.02 23.36 16.09
N PRO A 325 -3.01 23.62 17.43
CA PRO A 325 -3.61 22.70 18.39
C PRO A 325 -5.10 22.48 18.12
N ILE A 326 -5.83 23.56 17.81
CA ILE A 326 -7.27 23.53 17.50
C ILE A 326 -7.51 22.76 16.19
N ARG A 327 -6.72 23.06 15.15
CA ARG A 327 -6.78 22.38 13.84
C ARG A 327 -6.60 20.87 13.99
N LYS A 328 -5.58 20.46 14.75
CA LYS A 328 -5.30 19.03 15.00
C LYS A 328 -6.42 18.37 15.78
N ALA A 329 -6.91 19.00 16.85
CA ALA A 329 -7.98 18.46 17.67
C ALA A 329 -9.28 18.26 16.88
N GLU A 330 -9.71 19.27 16.11
CA GLU A 330 -10.91 19.20 15.30
C GLU A 330 -10.79 18.21 14.13
N SER A 331 -9.61 18.14 13.50
CA SER A 331 -9.32 17.14 12.46
C SER A 331 -9.40 15.71 13.00
N LEU A 332 -8.78 15.45 14.15
CA LEU A 332 -8.84 14.14 14.82
C LEU A 332 -10.26 13.76 15.25
N ALA A 333 -11.00 14.72 15.81
CA ALA A 333 -12.40 14.52 16.18
C ALA A 333 -13.25 14.16 14.95
N TYR A 334 -13.09 14.90 13.85
CA TYR A 334 -13.76 14.62 12.59
C TYR A 334 -13.38 13.24 12.03
N ARG A 335 -12.09 12.87 12.04
CA ARG A 335 -11.65 11.52 11.58
C ARG A 335 -12.32 10.42 12.39
N LYS A 336 -12.45 10.58 13.72
CA LYS A 336 -13.12 9.63 14.60
C LYS A 336 -14.61 9.50 14.29
N GLU A 337 -15.32 10.63 14.14
CA GLU A 337 -16.73 10.65 13.76
C GLU A 337 -16.96 10.04 12.37
N PHE A 338 -16.16 10.44 11.39
CA PHE A 338 -16.20 9.93 10.03
C PHE A 338 -15.97 8.41 10.01
N SER A 339 -14.97 7.91 10.75
CA SER A 339 -14.73 6.47 10.89
C SER A 339 -15.94 5.72 11.45
N LYS A 340 -16.60 6.27 12.47
CA LYS A 340 -17.81 5.69 13.06
C LYS A 340 -18.95 5.63 12.04
N LYS A 341 -19.19 6.72 11.31
CA LYS A 341 -20.20 6.78 10.25
C LYS A 341 -19.96 5.75 9.16
N ILE A 342 -18.73 5.63 8.65
CA ILE A 342 -18.37 4.64 7.65
C ILE A 342 -18.57 3.21 8.18
N ALA A 343 -18.23 2.95 9.44
CA ALA A 343 -18.46 1.64 10.05
C ALA A 343 -19.95 1.31 10.19
N GLU A 344 -20.79 2.28 10.55
CA GLU A 344 -22.25 2.14 10.64
C GLU A 344 -22.88 1.88 9.28
N GLU A 345 -22.50 2.64 8.25
CA GLU A 345 -22.94 2.44 6.87
C GLU A 345 -22.57 1.04 6.36
N ARG A 346 -21.34 0.58 6.62
CA ARG A 346 -20.91 -0.79 6.26
C ARG A 346 -21.73 -1.86 6.98
N ARG A 347 -22.01 -1.68 8.28
CA ARG A 347 -22.85 -2.60 9.07
C ARG A 347 -24.28 -2.62 8.53
N ALA A 348 -24.85 -1.47 8.16
CA ALA A 348 -26.16 -1.36 7.55
C ALA A 348 -26.21 -2.10 6.20
N LYS A 349 -25.26 -1.85 5.28
CA LYS A 349 -25.17 -2.56 3.98
C LYS A 349 -25.04 -4.08 4.17
N LYS A 350 -24.26 -4.54 5.17
CA LYS A 350 -24.13 -5.97 5.49
C LYS A 350 -25.44 -6.57 6.02
N ARG A 351 -26.17 -5.87 6.90
CA ARG A 351 -27.48 -6.30 7.40
C ARG A 351 -28.50 -6.42 6.27
N ALA A 352 -28.63 -5.37 5.46
CA ALA A 352 -29.51 -5.37 4.30
C ALA A 352 -29.22 -6.52 3.32
N ARG A 353 -27.93 -6.80 3.03
CA ARG A 353 -27.55 -7.94 2.18
C ARG A 353 -27.92 -9.29 2.81
N LYS A 354 -27.79 -9.43 4.13
CA LYS A 354 -28.16 -10.66 4.84
C LYS A 354 -29.68 -10.86 4.80
N GLU A 355 -30.45 -9.80 5.07
CA GLU A 355 -31.91 -9.79 5.02
C GLU A 355 -32.41 -10.11 3.61
N ALA A 356 -31.85 -9.47 2.57
CA ALA A 356 -32.19 -9.76 1.18
C ALA A 356 -31.88 -11.23 0.80
N LYS A 357 -30.75 -11.77 1.26
CA LYS A 357 -30.41 -13.19 1.03
C LYS A 357 -31.38 -14.13 1.76
N ALA A 358 -31.80 -13.78 2.98
CA ALA A 358 -32.76 -14.56 3.75
C ALA A 358 -34.16 -14.51 3.11
N ALA A 359 -34.61 -13.34 2.67
CA ALA A 359 -35.87 -13.16 1.95
C ALA A 359 -35.88 -13.94 0.63
N ALA A 360 -34.81 -13.86 -0.17
CA ALA A 360 -34.69 -14.64 -1.40
C ALA A 360 -34.71 -16.16 -1.16
N ALA A 361 -34.11 -16.63 -0.07
CA ALA A 361 -34.19 -18.04 0.31
C ALA A 361 -35.61 -18.46 0.71
N GLN A 362 -36.33 -17.61 1.45
CA GLN A 362 -37.74 -17.84 1.81
C GLN A 362 -38.65 -17.83 0.58
N GLU A 363 -38.45 -16.92 -0.37
CA GLU A 363 -39.21 -16.92 -1.63
C GLU A 363 -38.98 -18.21 -2.42
N LEU A 364 -37.74 -18.68 -2.53
CA LEU A 364 -37.38 -19.96 -3.15
C LEU A 364 -38.05 -21.16 -2.47
N ASP A 365 -38.23 -21.13 -1.14
CA ASP A 365 -38.95 -22.18 -0.40
C ASP A 365 -40.48 -22.10 -0.59
N THR A 366 -41.04 -20.94 -0.98
CA THR A 366 -42.48 -20.75 -1.24
C THR A 366 -42.90 -21.00 -2.69
N VAL A 367 -41.96 -20.97 -3.64
CA VAL A 367 -42.22 -21.42 -5.01
C VAL A 367 -42.32 -22.94 -4.97
N ALA A 368 -43.54 -23.47 -5.05
CA ALA A 368 -43.76 -24.90 -5.24
C ALA A 368 -42.85 -25.39 -6.37
N PRO A 369 -42.14 -26.53 -6.22
CA PRO A 369 -41.28 -27.03 -7.27
C PRO A 369 -42.16 -27.22 -8.51
N ASP A 370 -41.92 -26.38 -9.52
CA ASP A 370 -42.49 -26.58 -10.84
C ASP A 370 -42.06 -27.98 -11.28
N GLU A 371 -43.01 -28.92 -11.36
CA GLU A 371 -42.74 -30.32 -11.69
C GLU A 371 -41.97 -30.42 -13.01
N GLU A 372 -42.17 -29.43 -13.91
CA GLU A 372 -41.47 -29.29 -15.18
C GLU A 372 -39.98 -28.92 -15.00
N ALA A 373 -39.66 -28.02 -14.06
CA ALA A 373 -38.29 -27.61 -13.77
C ALA A 373 -37.51 -28.68 -12.99
N ALA A 374 -38.19 -29.44 -12.12
CA ALA A 374 -37.61 -30.59 -11.43
C ALA A 374 -37.33 -31.74 -12.42
N TYR A 375 -38.27 -32.03 -13.32
CA TYR A 375 -38.10 -33.03 -14.38
C TYR A 375 -36.98 -32.64 -15.35
N ALA A 376 -36.89 -31.37 -15.76
CA ALA A 376 -35.81 -30.88 -16.62
C ALA A 376 -34.42 -31.03 -15.96
N ARG A 377 -34.27 -30.71 -14.67
CA ARG A 377 -33.01 -30.92 -13.94
C ARG A 377 -32.65 -32.40 -13.81
N GLN A 378 -33.66 -33.27 -13.67
CA GLN A 378 -33.46 -34.71 -13.58
C GLN A 378 -33.07 -35.32 -14.94
N ALA A 379 -33.68 -34.84 -16.03
CA ALA A 379 -33.35 -35.21 -17.40
C ALA A 379 -31.91 -34.79 -17.77
N VAL A 380 -31.49 -33.58 -17.39
CA VAL A 380 -30.09 -33.13 -17.59
C VAL A 380 -29.11 -34.00 -16.80
N LYS A 381 -29.39 -34.30 -15.52
CA LYS A 381 -28.54 -35.21 -14.73
C LYS A 381 -28.48 -36.63 -15.29
N GLN A 382 -29.57 -37.13 -15.87
CA GLN A 382 -29.60 -38.44 -16.52
C GLN A 382 -28.82 -38.42 -17.84
N ALA A 383 -28.91 -37.35 -18.62
CA ALA A 383 -28.13 -37.17 -19.84
C ALA A 383 -26.63 -37.05 -19.55
N GLU A 384 -26.23 -36.31 -18.51
CA GLU A 384 -24.83 -36.22 -18.06
C GLU A 384 -24.29 -37.58 -17.61
N LYS A 385 -25.06 -38.34 -16.82
CA LYS A 385 -24.66 -39.70 -16.42
C LYS A 385 -24.59 -40.67 -17.60
N ALA A 386 -25.49 -40.57 -18.57
CA ALA A 386 -25.47 -41.39 -19.78
C ALA A 386 -24.24 -41.07 -20.63
N ALA A 387 -23.89 -39.78 -20.79
CA ALA A 387 -22.72 -39.32 -21.54
C ALA A 387 -21.41 -39.82 -20.92
N VAL A 388 -21.29 -39.79 -19.57
CA VAL A 388 -20.13 -40.34 -18.85
C VAL A 388 -20.02 -41.85 -19.06
N LYS A 389 -21.15 -42.58 -19.00
CA LYS A 389 -21.18 -44.04 -19.17
C LYS A 389 -20.88 -44.48 -20.61
N SER A 390 -21.25 -43.69 -21.62
CA SER A 390 -20.88 -43.92 -23.02
C SER A 390 -19.42 -43.57 -23.32
N GLY A 391 -18.84 -42.62 -22.59
CA GLY A 391 -17.42 -42.28 -22.68
C GLY A 391 -16.51 -43.40 -22.15
N GLU A 392 -16.92 -44.09 -21.08
CA GLU A 392 -16.18 -45.22 -20.50
C GLU A 392 -16.25 -46.51 -21.34
N GLN A 393 -17.20 -46.63 -22.29
CA GLN A 393 -17.29 -47.78 -23.20
C GLN A 393 -16.53 -47.61 -24.52
N LEU A 394 -15.99 -46.41 -24.80
CA LEU A 394 -15.17 -46.12 -25.98
C LEU A 394 -13.66 -46.11 -25.70
N SER A 395 -13.25 -46.45 -24.47
CA SER A 395 -11.85 -46.53 -24.04
C SER A 395 -11.41 -47.95 -23.64
N LEU A 396 -12.02 -48.99 -24.22
CA LEU A 396 -11.54 -50.37 -24.19
C LEU A 396 -11.20 -50.86 -25.60
#